data_AF-A0A6I2W4B1-F1
#
_entry.id   AF-A0A6I2W4B1-F1
#
_cell.length_a   1.000
_cell.length_b   1.000
_cell.length_c   1.000
_cell.angle_alpha   90.00
_cell.angle_beta   90.00
_cell.angle_gamma   90.00
#
_symmetry.space_group_name_H-M   'P 1'
#
loop_
_entity.id
_entity.type
_entity.pdbx_description
1 polymer ?
#
loop_
_entity_poly.entity_id
_entity_poly.type
_entity_poly.pdbx_seq_one_letter_code
_entity_poly.pdbx_strand_id
1 'polypeptide(L)'
;MSKALELPLAHQPHHDGSALYVPNQSPALGDKVKIRIRIHEAIGAVKTVRVRYSESGEAFPSGPAKVIRKDAGWSWFENTITMHNPKMNYRFLIELENGKFWWYNTDGLHAQIPADIRDFRINTFSSAPGWGKSSIMYQIFPDRFARSKAADKHKTPSWAIPQEWADPVIVEGEGRSQQFYGGDLWGVIEHLDHLKGIGVNLVYLTPMFPGTSNHRYDASSFHQIDPLLGGNKAFEELIKQAHKRGMKVIGDLTSNHSGDQHE
;
A
#
# COMPACT_ATOMS: atom_id res chain seq x y z
N MET A 1 37.75 10.46 -1.73
CA MET A 1 36.28 10.53 -1.59
C MET A 1 35.97 11.14 -0.23
N SER A 2 34.77 11.72 -0.06
CA SER A 2 34.47 12.44 1.18
C SER A 2 34.13 11.47 2.32
N LYS A 3 34.75 11.67 3.49
CA LYS A 3 34.48 10.95 4.74
C LYS A 3 32.99 10.86 5.11
N ALA A 4 32.15 11.80 4.66
CA ALA A 4 30.70 11.77 4.92
C ALA A 4 29.94 10.67 4.17
N LEU A 5 30.36 10.34 2.93
CA LEU A 5 29.74 9.27 2.12
C LEU A 5 30.20 7.87 2.56
N GLU A 6 31.35 7.80 3.23
CA GLU A 6 31.96 6.57 3.76
C GLU A 6 31.48 6.24 5.17
N LEU A 7 30.64 7.09 5.78
CA LEU A 7 30.06 6.80 7.10
C LEU A 7 29.19 5.54 7.03
N PRO A 8 29.20 4.71 8.10
CA PRO A 8 28.20 3.66 8.26
C PRO A 8 26.80 4.23 8.06
N LEU A 9 25.91 3.48 7.39
CA LEU A 9 24.54 3.94 7.10
C LEU A 9 23.82 4.43 8.37
N ALA A 10 24.06 3.76 9.49
CA ALA A 10 23.52 4.13 10.80
C ALA A 10 23.96 5.53 11.28
N HIS A 11 25.06 6.10 10.79
CA HIS A 11 25.57 7.43 11.15
C HIS A 11 25.35 8.49 10.05
N GLN A 12 24.75 8.12 8.91
CA GLN A 12 24.38 9.10 7.89
C GLN A 12 23.16 9.91 8.32
N PRO A 13 22.95 11.12 7.76
CA PRO A 13 21.71 11.86 7.96
C PRO A 13 20.49 11.01 7.64
N HIS A 14 19.38 11.24 8.36
CA HIS A 14 18.15 10.50 8.14
C HIS A 14 16.91 11.38 8.23
N HIS A 15 16.03 11.20 7.25
CA HIS A 15 14.69 11.75 7.17
C HIS A 15 13.81 10.80 6.35
N ASP A 16 12.54 10.68 6.73
CA ASP A 16 11.52 10.00 5.95
C ASP A 16 10.15 10.73 6.06
N GLY A 17 9.11 10.16 5.46
CA GLY A 17 7.76 10.73 5.47
C GLY A 17 6.95 10.47 6.75
N SER A 18 7.51 9.82 7.77
CA SER A 18 6.78 9.47 9.00
C SER A 18 6.46 10.68 9.86
N ALA A 19 5.51 10.53 10.80
CA ALA A 19 5.12 11.58 11.73
C ALA A 19 6.27 12.07 12.64
N LEU A 20 7.34 11.28 12.77
CA LEU A 20 8.54 11.67 13.52
C LEU A 20 9.27 12.84 12.81
N TYR A 21 9.34 12.78 11.48
CA TYR A 21 10.07 13.73 10.65
C TYR A 21 9.17 14.78 9.98
N VAL A 22 7.91 14.43 9.69
CA VAL A 22 6.88 15.30 9.13
C VAL A 22 5.63 15.20 10.00
N PRO A 23 5.54 15.96 11.12
CA PRO A 23 4.46 15.77 12.10
C PRO A 23 3.04 15.97 11.54
N ASN A 24 2.88 16.89 10.57
CA ASN A 24 1.61 17.07 9.87
C ASN A 24 1.51 16.04 8.73
N GLN A 25 0.81 14.94 8.98
CA GLN A 25 0.60 13.84 8.04
C GLN A 25 -0.60 14.05 7.10
N SER A 26 -1.31 15.17 7.23
CA SER A 26 -2.48 15.53 6.40
C SER A 26 -2.54 17.04 6.17
N PRO A 27 -1.50 17.63 5.55
CA PRO A 27 -1.42 19.06 5.39
C PRO A 27 -2.44 19.58 4.36
N ALA A 28 -2.93 20.79 4.56
CA ALA A 28 -3.73 21.55 3.61
C ALA A 28 -2.88 22.60 2.86
N LEU A 29 -3.43 23.16 1.78
CA LEU A 29 -2.83 24.31 1.11
C LEU A 29 -2.73 25.50 2.09
N GLY A 30 -1.61 26.20 2.06
CA GLY A 30 -1.30 27.31 2.95
C GLY A 30 -0.77 26.89 4.33
N ASP A 31 -0.82 25.60 4.68
CA ASP A 31 -0.27 25.12 5.96
C ASP A 31 1.24 25.35 6.03
N LYS A 32 1.69 25.78 7.21
CA LYS A 32 3.10 25.77 7.59
C LYS A 32 3.48 24.38 8.10
N VAL A 33 4.16 23.60 7.28
CA VAL A 33 4.56 22.23 7.60
C VAL A 33 5.96 22.19 8.16
N LYS A 34 6.10 21.53 9.32
CA LYS A 34 7.39 21.22 9.94
C LYS A 34 8.02 20.01 9.26
N ILE A 35 9.29 20.15 8.91
CA ILE A 35 10.10 19.10 8.28
C ILE A 35 11.39 18.97 9.08
N ARG A 36 11.73 17.74 9.46
CA ARG A 36 12.89 17.47 10.33
C ARG A 36 13.90 16.56 9.68
N ILE A 37 15.15 16.68 10.07
CA ILE A 37 16.21 15.72 9.75
C ILE A 37 17.08 15.50 10.99
N ARG A 38 17.53 14.26 11.21
CA ARG A 38 18.57 13.99 12.21
C ARG A 38 19.91 13.83 11.53
N ILE A 39 20.96 14.39 12.14
CA ILE A 39 22.33 14.35 11.63
C ILE A 39 23.25 13.93 12.77
N HIS A 40 24.06 12.90 12.54
CA HIS A 40 25.03 12.43 13.51
C HIS A 40 26.29 13.30 13.48
N GLU A 41 26.92 13.53 14.62
CA GLU A 41 28.13 14.33 14.76
C GLU A 41 29.32 13.80 13.94
N ALA A 42 29.30 12.51 13.57
CA ALA A 42 30.32 11.88 12.72
C ALA A 42 30.43 12.53 11.32
N ILE A 43 29.40 13.23 10.85
CA ILE A 43 29.49 13.99 9.58
C ILE A 43 30.40 15.23 9.70
N GLY A 44 30.61 15.72 10.93
CA GLY A 44 31.27 16.98 11.24
C GLY A 44 30.33 18.02 11.85
N ALA A 45 30.91 19.15 12.29
CA ALA A 45 30.15 20.25 12.86
C ALA A 45 29.25 20.91 11.81
N VAL A 46 27.93 20.84 12.02
CA VAL A 46 26.92 21.42 11.14
C VAL A 46 26.74 22.90 11.47
N LYS A 47 26.94 23.75 10.47
CA LYS A 47 26.73 25.20 10.55
C LYS A 47 25.27 25.57 10.32
N THR A 48 24.64 25.01 9.28
CA THR A 48 23.22 25.24 9.00
C THR A 48 22.60 24.11 8.20
N VAL A 49 21.29 23.95 8.36
CA VAL A 49 20.45 23.05 7.55
C VAL A 49 19.31 23.85 6.96
N ARG A 50 19.04 23.66 5.68
CA ARG A 50 17.90 24.27 4.97
C ARG A 50 17.16 23.20 4.20
N VAL A 51 15.88 23.46 3.97
CA VAL A 51 15.08 22.69 3.01
C VAL A 51 15.03 23.48 1.71
N ARG A 52 15.47 22.89 0.60
CA ARG A 52 15.14 23.37 -0.74
C ARG A 52 13.83 22.72 -1.13
N TYR A 53 12.80 23.50 -1.41
CA TYR A 53 11.50 23.01 -1.87
C TYR A 53 11.12 23.65 -3.20
N SER A 54 10.21 23.02 -3.94
CA SER A 54 9.70 23.57 -5.21
C SER A 54 8.30 24.16 -5.07
N GLU A 55 8.16 25.45 -5.36
CA GLU A 55 6.89 26.16 -5.45
C GLU A 55 6.65 26.55 -6.91
N SER A 56 5.48 26.20 -7.46
CA SER A 56 5.12 26.39 -8.88
C SER A 56 6.22 26.05 -9.91
N GLY A 57 7.08 25.06 -9.65
CA GLY A 57 8.19 24.66 -10.53
C GLY A 57 9.50 25.42 -10.31
N GLU A 58 9.51 26.44 -9.46
CA GLU A 58 10.70 27.18 -9.05
C GLU A 58 11.26 26.65 -7.72
N ALA A 59 12.55 26.87 -7.48
CA ALA A 59 13.25 26.34 -6.32
C ALA A 59 13.53 27.41 -5.28
N PHE A 60 13.06 27.18 -4.05
CA PHE A 60 13.24 28.12 -2.94
C PHE A 60 13.95 27.47 -1.75
N PRO A 61 14.90 28.16 -1.12
CA PRO A 61 15.45 27.73 0.16
C PRO A 61 14.56 28.19 1.32
N SER A 62 14.36 27.32 2.30
CA SER A 62 13.84 27.74 3.60
C SER A 62 14.86 28.61 4.34
N GLY A 63 14.39 29.27 5.42
CA GLY A 63 15.30 29.78 6.46
C GLY A 63 16.11 28.65 7.13
N PRO A 64 17.15 28.99 7.92
CA PRO A 64 17.91 28.03 8.70
C PRO A 64 17.03 27.19 9.63
N ALA A 65 17.38 25.91 9.78
CA ALA A 65 16.69 25.01 10.68
C ALA A 65 16.97 25.37 12.14
N LYS A 66 15.99 25.10 13.02
CA LYS A 66 16.19 25.13 14.47
C LYS A 66 16.66 23.77 14.95
N VAL A 67 17.64 23.73 15.85
CA VAL A 67 17.97 22.49 16.56
C VAL A 67 16.95 22.28 17.67
N ILE A 68 16.18 21.19 17.60
CA ILE A 68 15.08 20.89 18.53
C ILE A 68 15.42 19.84 19.58
N ARG A 69 16.45 19.02 19.33
CA ARG A 69 16.91 17.97 20.24
C ARG A 69 18.34 17.59 19.92
N LYS A 70 19.13 17.28 20.94
CA LYS A 70 20.42 16.59 20.82
C LYS A 70 20.43 15.39 21.74
N ASP A 71 20.83 14.23 21.24
CA ASP A 71 20.86 12.99 22.02
C ASP A 71 21.75 11.93 21.34
N ALA A 72 22.58 11.22 22.11
CA ALA A 72 23.44 10.13 21.64
C ALA A 72 24.19 10.42 20.32
N GLY A 73 24.85 11.58 20.21
CA GLY A 73 25.58 11.99 19.00
C GLY A 73 24.71 12.52 17.86
N TRP A 74 23.39 12.53 18.00
CA TRP A 74 22.44 13.06 17.00
C TRP A 74 21.99 14.47 17.33
N SER A 75 21.95 15.33 16.32
CA SER A 75 21.24 16.60 16.35
C SER A 75 20.01 16.55 15.45
N TRP A 76 18.85 16.95 15.97
CA TRP A 76 17.59 17.05 15.24
C TRP A 76 17.34 18.48 14.82
N PHE A 77 17.21 18.69 13.51
CA PHE A 77 16.97 19.99 12.88
C PHE A 77 15.52 20.05 12.40
N GLU A 78 14.82 21.16 12.62
CA GLU A 78 13.45 21.42 12.16
C GLU A 78 13.41 22.69 11.31
N ASN A 79 12.96 22.55 10.07
CA ASN A 79 12.58 23.65 9.18
C ASN A 79 11.05 23.74 9.11
N THR A 80 10.56 24.87 8.61
CA THR A 80 9.15 25.05 8.25
C THR A 80 9.07 25.52 6.82
N ILE A 81 8.24 24.86 6.02
CA ILE A 81 7.88 25.27 4.65
C ILE A 81 6.37 25.49 4.58
N THR A 82 5.92 26.25 3.59
CA THR A 82 4.48 26.46 3.35
C THR A 82 4.01 25.57 2.20
N MET A 83 2.85 24.95 2.33
CA MET A 83 2.23 24.15 1.28
C MET A 83 1.58 25.03 0.20
N HIS A 84 2.37 25.48 -0.76
CA HIS A 84 1.89 26.31 -1.87
C HIS A 84 1.19 25.48 -2.96
N ASN A 85 1.61 24.23 -3.18
CA ASN A 85 1.04 23.32 -4.16
C ASN A 85 0.43 22.08 -3.49
N PRO A 86 -0.55 21.41 -4.12
CA PRO A 86 -1.09 20.13 -3.64
C PRO A 86 -0.04 19.04 -3.51
N LYS A 87 1.07 19.15 -4.26
CA LYS A 87 2.24 18.29 -4.19
C LYS A 87 3.50 19.16 -4.22
N MET A 88 4.34 19.01 -3.21
CA MET A 88 5.61 19.72 -3.09
C MET A 88 6.75 18.70 -3.04
N ASN A 89 7.79 18.96 -3.82
CA ASN A 89 9.06 18.23 -3.74
C ASN A 89 10.04 19.02 -2.87
N TYR A 90 10.85 18.32 -2.08
CA TYR A 90 11.89 18.95 -1.27
C TYR A 90 13.10 18.05 -0.98
N ARG A 91 14.20 18.69 -0.62
CA ARG A 91 15.45 18.06 -0.16
C ARG A 91 16.13 18.94 0.88
N PHE A 92 17.12 18.39 1.57
CA PHE A 92 17.91 19.16 2.52
C PHE A 92 19.23 19.60 1.90
N LEU A 93 19.66 20.78 2.30
CA LEU A 93 21.03 21.28 2.16
C LEU A 93 21.63 21.35 3.57
N ILE A 94 22.76 20.68 3.76
CA ILE A 94 23.51 20.62 5.02
C ILE A 94 24.85 21.31 4.79
N GLU A 95 25.08 22.43 5.45
CA GLU A 95 26.36 23.15 5.42
C GLU A 95 27.13 22.87 6.71
N LEU A 96 28.40 22.50 6.58
CA LEU A 96 29.32 22.27 7.69
C LEU A 96 30.16 23.53 7.98
N GLU A 97 30.68 23.66 9.20
CA GLU A 97 31.51 24.80 9.62
C GLU A 97 32.79 24.97 8.77
N ASN A 98 33.27 23.89 8.16
CA ASN A 98 34.43 23.90 7.26
C ASN A 98 34.10 24.33 5.82
N GLY A 99 32.88 24.80 5.55
CA GLY A 99 32.42 25.27 4.23
C GLY A 99 31.99 24.16 3.27
N LYS A 100 32.09 22.87 3.64
CA LYS A 100 31.54 21.78 2.82
C LYS A 100 30.02 21.74 2.94
N PHE A 101 29.35 21.40 1.83
CA PHE A 101 27.91 21.20 1.81
C PHE A 101 27.53 19.81 1.28
N TRP A 102 26.37 19.32 1.72
CA TRP A 102 25.77 18.06 1.32
C TRP A 102 24.30 18.26 0.98
N TRP A 103 23.85 17.57 -0.07
CA TRP A 103 22.44 17.44 -0.38
C TRP A 103 21.91 16.12 0.15
N TYR A 104 20.68 16.11 0.67
CA TYR A 104 20.05 14.89 1.17
C TYR A 104 18.62 14.76 0.65
N ASN A 105 18.33 13.66 -0.04
CA ASN A 105 17.02 13.34 -0.62
C ASN A 105 16.66 11.86 -0.37
N THR A 106 15.69 11.31 -1.11
CA THR A 106 15.23 9.91 -0.90
C THR A 106 16.30 8.86 -1.18
N ASP A 107 17.31 9.18 -1.99
CA ASP A 107 18.44 8.28 -2.28
C ASP A 107 19.59 8.42 -1.27
N GLY A 108 19.48 9.33 -0.30
CA GLY A 108 20.50 9.58 0.70
C GLY A 108 21.34 10.83 0.42
N LEU A 109 22.64 10.76 0.74
CA LEU A 109 23.56 11.90 0.76
C LEU A 109 24.28 12.09 -0.59
N HIS A 110 24.40 13.33 -1.05
CA HIS A 110 25.03 13.69 -2.33
C HIS A 110 25.99 14.87 -2.17
N ALA A 111 27.14 14.79 -2.84
CA ALA A 111 28.13 15.88 -2.89
C ALA A 111 27.74 16.98 -3.91
N GLN A 112 26.91 16.63 -4.88
CA GLN A 112 26.41 17.53 -5.93
C GLN A 112 24.89 17.61 -5.85
N ILE A 113 24.29 18.58 -6.54
CA ILE A 113 22.84 18.75 -6.59
C ILE A 113 22.23 17.52 -7.30
N PRO A 114 21.38 16.71 -6.64
CA PRO A 114 20.74 15.56 -7.28
C PRO A 114 19.59 15.98 -8.20
N ALA A 115 19.06 15.04 -9.00
CA ALA A 115 17.87 15.28 -9.82
C ALA A 115 16.59 15.37 -8.97
N ASP A 116 15.68 16.26 -9.35
CA ASP A 116 14.41 16.55 -8.64
C ASP A 116 13.45 15.36 -8.58
N ILE A 117 13.61 14.37 -9.45
CA ILE A 117 12.78 13.15 -9.46
C ILE A 117 12.91 12.34 -8.15
N ARG A 118 14.04 12.49 -7.45
CA ARG A 118 14.41 11.77 -6.22
C ARG A 118 14.22 12.58 -4.94
N ASP A 119 13.55 13.73 -5.04
CA ASP A 119 13.20 14.53 -3.87
C ASP A 119 12.15 13.84 -3.00
N PHE A 120 12.18 14.16 -1.71
CA PHE A 120 11.09 13.84 -0.82
C PHE A 120 9.83 14.55 -1.31
N ARG A 121 8.67 13.92 -1.05
CA ARG A 121 7.39 14.42 -1.52
C ARG A 121 6.45 14.56 -0.34
N ILE A 122 5.81 15.71 -0.26
CA ILE A 122 4.66 15.93 0.62
C ILE A 122 3.49 16.37 -0.23
N ASN A 123 2.28 15.92 0.11
CA ASN A 123 1.09 16.23 -0.65
C ASN A 123 -0.12 16.40 0.26
N THR A 124 -1.13 17.10 -0.26
CA THR A 124 -2.41 17.35 0.42
C THR A 124 -3.45 16.26 0.15
N PHE A 125 -3.08 15.21 -0.61
CA PHE A 125 -4.00 14.15 -0.98
C PHE A 125 -4.04 13.07 0.11
N SER A 126 -5.23 12.61 0.47
CA SER A 126 -5.38 11.38 1.24
C SER A 126 -5.14 10.20 0.29
N SER A 127 -3.97 9.56 0.35
CA SER A 127 -3.61 8.52 -0.63
C SER A 127 -4.17 7.13 -0.32
N ALA A 128 -4.53 6.83 0.94
CA ALA A 128 -5.05 5.52 1.31
C ALA A 128 -6.08 5.63 2.45
N PRO A 129 -7.09 4.73 2.49
CA PRO A 129 -7.98 4.65 3.64
C PRO A 129 -7.21 4.41 4.93
N GLY A 130 -7.60 5.06 6.03
CA GLY A 130 -6.87 4.99 7.31
C GLY A 130 -6.69 3.57 7.85
N TRP A 131 -7.60 2.65 7.52
CA TRP A 131 -7.53 1.24 7.89
C TRP A 131 -6.47 0.43 7.14
N GLY A 132 -5.99 0.91 5.98
CA GLY A 132 -5.03 0.18 5.15
C GLY A 132 -3.69 -0.08 5.86
N LYS A 133 -3.21 0.89 6.65
CA LYS A 133 -1.94 0.79 7.39
C LYS A 133 -1.94 -0.28 8.50
N SER A 134 -3.13 -0.66 8.98
CA SER A 134 -3.32 -1.63 10.06
C SER A 134 -3.96 -2.94 9.55
N SER A 135 -4.00 -3.15 8.24
CA SER A 135 -4.68 -4.30 7.66
C SER A 135 -3.79 -5.54 7.62
N ILE A 136 -4.33 -6.67 8.06
CA ILE A 136 -3.81 -8.00 7.82
C ILE A 136 -4.77 -8.64 6.83
N MET A 137 -4.33 -8.74 5.58
CA MET A 137 -5.13 -9.19 4.46
C MET A 137 -5.03 -10.72 4.28
N TYR A 138 -6.16 -11.35 3.98
CA TYR A 138 -6.23 -12.74 3.55
C TYR A 138 -6.92 -12.83 2.19
N GLN A 139 -6.20 -13.33 1.18
CA GLN A 139 -6.74 -13.56 -0.15
C GLN A 139 -7.43 -14.92 -0.22
N ILE A 140 -8.64 -14.95 -0.78
CA ILE A 140 -9.45 -16.14 -0.96
C ILE A 140 -9.74 -16.31 -2.45
N PHE A 141 -9.41 -17.49 -2.94
CA PHE A 141 -9.90 -18.01 -4.21
C PHE A 141 -11.17 -18.85 -3.93
N PRO A 142 -12.39 -18.34 -4.22
CA PRO A 142 -13.64 -18.92 -3.68
C PRO A 142 -13.81 -20.41 -3.93
N ASP A 143 -13.57 -20.88 -5.17
CA ASP A 143 -13.74 -22.29 -5.58
C ASP A 143 -12.88 -23.28 -4.75
N ARG A 144 -11.83 -22.81 -4.07
CA ARG A 144 -10.88 -23.66 -3.33
C ARG A 144 -10.76 -23.37 -1.84
N PHE A 145 -11.51 -22.40 -1.32
CA PHE A 145 -11.38 -22.04 0.09
C PHE A 145 -12.20 -22.95 1.00
N ALA A 146 -13.50 -23.04 0.77
CA ALA A 146 -14.40 -23.92 1.49
C ALA A 146 -15.67 -24.18 0.67
N ARG A 147 -16.13 -25.43 0.64
CA ARG A 147 -17.38 -25.87 0.00
C ARG A 147 -18.48 -25.95 1.06
N SER A 148 -19.48 -25.07 0.98
CA SER A 148 -20.63 -25.15 1.87
C SER A 148 -21.60 -26.27 1.48
N LYS A 149 -22.54 -26.59 2.37
CA LYS A 149 -23.67 -27.48 2.03
C LYS A 149 -24.61 -26.90 0.96
N ALA A 150 -24.58 -25.59 0.73
CA ALA A 150 -25.40 -24.96 -0.31
C ALA A 150 -24.81 -25.20 -1.70
N ALA A 151 -23.49 -25.34 -1.82
CA ALA A 151 -22.79 -25.64 -3.07
C ALA A 151 -23.33 -26.92 -3.73
N ASP A 152 -23.64 -27.95 -2.93
CA ASP A 152 -24.15 -29.25 -3.40
C ASP A 152 -25.54 -29.18 -4.04
N LYS A 153 -26.26 -28.06 -3.90
CA LYS A 153 -27.55 -27.84 -4.55
C LYS A 153 -27.41 -27.33 -5.99
N HIS A 154 -26.24 -26.82 -6.35
CA HIS A 154 -25.98 -26.35 -7.71
C HIS A 154 -25.67 -27.52 -8.62
N LYS A 155 -26.33 -27.57 -9.77
CA LYS A 155 -25.94 -28.48 -10.84
C LYS A 155 -24.58 -28.02 -11.38
N THR A 156 -23.65 -28.96 -11.54
CA THR A 156 -22.37 -28.69 -12.22
C THR A 156 -22.63 -28.08 -13.60
N PRO A 157 -22.07 -26.90 -13.91
CA PRO A 157 -22.28 -26.25 -15.19
C PRO A 157 -21.57 -27.02 -16.32
N SER A 158 -22.03 -26.86 -17.56
CA SER A 158 -21.54 -27.64 -18.70
C SER A 158 -20.07 -27.37 -19.07
N TRP A 159 -19.54 -26.21 -18.68
CA TRP A 159 -18.13 -25.88 -18.89
C TRP A 159 -17.20 -26.53 -17.87
N ALA A 160 -17.73 -26.96 -16.72
CA ALA A 160 -16.92 -27.40 -15.59
C ALA A 160 -16.60 -28.90 -15.64
N ILE A 161 -15.39 -29.22 -15.21
CA ILE A 161 -14.94 -30.56 -14.88
C ILE A 161 -15.08 -30.70 -13.35
N PRO A 162 -16.06 -31.46 -12.83
CA PRO A 162 -16.24 -31.60 -11.39
C PRO A 162 -15.03 -32.30 -10.77
N GLN A 163 -14.66 -31.87 -9.56
CA GLN A 163 -13.59 -32.44 -8.75
C GLN A 163 -14.11 -32.72 -7.33
N GLU A 164 -13.56 -33.74 -6.69
CA GLU A 164 -13.70 -33.96 -5.25
C GLU A 164 -12.77 -33.02 -4.48
N TRP A 165 -13.10 -32.68 -3.23
CA TRP A 165 -12.35 -31.67 -2.48
C TRP A 165 -10.87 -32.02 -2.26
N ALA A 166 -10.55 -33.32 -2.21
CA ALA A 166 -9.21 -33.83 -2.00
C ALA A 166 -8.46 -34.17 -3.31
N ASP A 167 -9.10 -33.96 -4.47
CA ASP A 167 -8.43 -34.22 -5.75
C ASP A 167 -7.23 -33.28 -5.93
N PRO A 168 -6.16 -33.75 -6.57
CA PRO A 168 -5.00 -32.91 -6.85
C PRO A 168 -5.33 -31.87 -7.92
N VAL A 169 -4.85 -30.64 -7.72
CA VAL A 169 -5.03 -29.57 -8.71
C VAL A 169 -4.11 -29.80 -9.90
N ILE A 170 -4.70 -29.91 -11.09
CA ILE A 170 -3.99 -29.88 -12.37
C ILE A 170 -3.60 -28.42 -12.66
N VAL A 171 -2.30 -28.13 -12.75
CA VAL A 171 -1.77 -26.76 -12.94
C VAL A 171 -1.39 -26.45 -14.40
N GLU A 172 -1.23 -27.49 -15.22
CA GLU A 172 -0.80 -27.42 -16.61
C GLU A 172 -1.66 -28.30 -17.51
N GLY A 173 -1.76 -27.95 -18.79
CA GLY A 173 -2.53 -28.71 -19.77
C GLY A 173 -4.00 -28.33 -19.85
N GLU A 174 -4.74 -29.12 -20.64
CA GLU A 174 -6.16 -28.92 -20.91
C GLU A 174 -7.02 -29.14 -19.66
N GLY A 175 -8.11 -28.39 -19.52
CA GLY A 175 -9.06 -28.54 -18.41
C GLY A 175 -8.65 -27.84 -17.10
N ARG A 176 -7.43 -27.29 -16.97
CA ARG A 176 -6.94 -26.68 -15.71
C ARG A 176 -7.85 -25.56 -15.19
N SER A 177 -8.39 -24.74 -16.10
CA SER A 177 -9.29 -23.62 -15.77
C SER A 177 -10.74 -24.08 -15.61
N GLN A 178 -11.07 -25.32 -15.94
CA GLN A 178 -12.42 -25.88 -15.87
C GLN A 178 -12.61 -26.77 -14.65
N GLN A 179 -11.55 -27.13 -13.93
CA GLN A 179 -11.64 -27.85 -12.65
C GLN A 179 -12.50 -27.07 -11.65
N PHE A 180 -13.60 -27.66 -11.19
CA PHE A 180 -14.56 -27.05 -10.29
C PHE A 180 -14.70 -27.89 -9.02
N TYR A 181 -14.23 -27.35 -7.90
CA TYR A 181 -14.23 -28.01 -6.59
C TYR A 181 -15.46 -27.63 -5.76
N GLY A 182 -16.15 -26.56 -6.15
CA GLY A 182 -17.44 -26.16 -5.56
C GLY A 182 -17.31 -25.28 -4.33
N GLY A 183 -16.16 -24.66 -4.09
CA GLY A 183 -16.05 -23.65 -3.05
C GLY A 183 -16.92 -22.42 -3.34
N ASP A 184 -17.51 -21.84 -2.30
CA ASP A 184 -18.51 -20.77 -2.42
C ASP A 184 -18.43 -19.73 -1.29
N LEU A 185 -19.20 -18.64 -1.41
CA LEU A 185 -19.16 -17.56 -0.41
C LEU A 185 -19.80 -17.96 0.93
N TRP A 186 -20.69 -18.96 0.93
CA TRP A 186 -21.22 -19.52 2.18
C TRP A 186 -20.14 -20.25 2.96
N GLY A 187 -19.26 -21.01 2.29
CA GLY A 187 -18.09 -21.62 2.91
C GLY A 187 -17.15 -20.55 3.45
N VAL A 188 -16.95 -19.44 2.74
CA VAL A 188 -16.18 -18.31 3.28
C VAL A 188 -16.79 -17.78 4.58
N ILE A 189 -18.12 -17.62 4.64
CA ILE A 189 -18.84 -17.16 5.84
C ILE A 189 -18.62 -18.10 7.03
N GLU A 190 -18.71 -19.42 6.81
CA GLU A 190 -18.54 -20.46 7.83
C GLU A 190 -17.14 -20.42 8.47
N HIS A 191 -16.14 -19.90 7.76
CA HIS A 191 -14.75 -19.86 8.21
C HIS A 191 -14.25 -18.46 8.63
N LEU A 192 -15.12 -17.44 8.69
CA LEU A 192 -14.71 -16.10 9.13
C LEU A 192 -14.16 -16.06 10.56
N ASP A 193 -14.67 -16.90 11.46
CA ASP A 193 -14.16 -16.98 12.84
C ASP A 193 -12.73 -17.51 12.91
N HIS A 194 -12.37 -18.45 12.03
CA HIS A 194 -11.00 -18.91 11.89
C HIS A 194 -10.08 -17.78 11.40
N LEU A 195 -10.47 -17.07 10.34
CA LEU A 195 -9.70 -15.94 9.81
C LEU A 195 -9.50 -14.86 10.87
N LYS A 196 -10.54 -14.55 11.64
CA LYS A 196 -10.45 -13.62 12.76
C LYS A 196 -9.47 -14.12 13.82
N GLY A 197 -9.49 -15.41 14.14
CA GLY A 197 -8.61 -16.06 15.12
C GLY A 197 -7.12 -15.93 14.79
N ILE A 198 -6.76 -15.91 13.50
CA ILE A 198 -5.37 -15.69 13.04
C ILE A 198 -5.03 -14.20 12.80
N GLY A 199 -5.91 -13.29 13.22
CA GLY A 199 -5.67 -11.83 13.19
C GLY A 199 -6.09 -11.12 11.91
N VAL A 200 -6.73 -11.80 10.94
CA VAL A 200 -7.18 -11.18 9.70
C VAL A 200 -8.26 -10.13 10.00
N ASN A 201 -8.15 -8.98 9.35
CA ASN A 201 -9.15 -7.91 9.38
C ASN A 201 -9.52 -7.38 8.00
N LEU A 202 -8.97 -7.97 6.93
CA LEU A 202 -9.31 -7.66 5.56
C LEU A 202 -9.35 -8.96 4.73
N VAL A 203 -10.50 -9.26 4.15
CA VAL A 203 -10.68 -10.35 3.19
C VAL A 203 -10.62 -9.78 1.79
N TYR A 204 -9.79 -10.37 0.93
CA TYR A 204 -9.73 -10.08 -0.49
C TYR A 204 -10.21 -11.30 -1.27
N LEU A 205 -11.25 -11.13 -2.09
CA LEU A 205 -11.82 -12.18 -2.93
C LEU A 205 -11.31 -11.99 -4.36
N THR A 206 -10.75 -13.05 -4.97
CA THR A 206 -10.52 -13.09 -6.43
C THR A 206 -11.86 -12.95 -7.18
N PRO A 207 -11.89 -12.82 -8.52
CA PRO A 207 -13.13 -12.53 -9.24
C PRO A 207 -14.28 -13.47 -8.87
N MET A 208 -15.45 -12.87 -8.66
CA MET A 208 -16.67 -13.57 -8.20
C MET A 208 -17.83 -13.42 -9.18
N PHE A 209 -17.60 -12.78 -10.31
CA PHE A 209 -18.61 -12.58 -11.34
C PHE A 209 -18.74 -13.85 -12.20
N PRO A 210 -19.90 -14.12 -12.82
CA PRO A 210 -20.11 -15.28 -13.67
C PRO A 210 -19.06 -15.35 -14.79
N GLY A 211 -18.54 -16.54 -15.05
CA GLY A 211 -17.61 -16.84 -16.14
C GLY A 211 -17.63 -18.33 -16.47
N THR A 212 -16.87 -18.76 -17.48
CA THR A 212 -16.76 -20.18 -17.90
C THR A 212 -15.42 -20.80 -17.48
N SER A 213 -14.88 -20.29 -16.38
CA SER A 213 -13.68 -20.79 -15.73
C SER A 213 -13.81 -20.80 -14.20
N ASN A 214 -12.93 -21.54 -13.54
CA ASN A 214 -12.82 -21.55 -12.09
C ASN A 214 -12.29 -20.24 -11.51
N HIS A 215 -11.50 -19.48 -12.28
CA HIS A 215 -10.86 -18.24 -11.83
C HIS A 215 -11.69 -16.98 -12.12
N ARG A 216 -12.65 -17.04 -13.05
CA ARG A 216 -13.66 -16.00 -13.32
C ARG A 216 -13.09 -14.65 -13.78
N TYR A 217 -11.88 -14.64 -14.34
CA TYR A 217 -11.31 -13.44 -14.97
C TYR A 217 -11.94 -13.19 -16.36
N ASP A 218 -12.53 -14.22 -16.94
CA ASP A 218 -13.35 -14.28 -18.15
C ASP A 218 -14.83 -13.94 -17.86
N ALA A 219 -15.08 -12.85 -17.13
CA ALA A 219 -16.42 -12.53 -16.69
C ALA A 219 -17.40 -12.34 -17.86
N SER A 220 -18.53 -13.03 -17.84
CA SER A 220 -19.60 -12.92 -18.84
C SER A 220 -20.61 -11.82 -18.51
N SER A 221 -20.65 -11.36 -17.26
CA SER A 221 -21.45 -10.22 -16.81
C SER A 221 -20.91 -9.69 -15.48
N PHE A 222 -21.04 -8.39 -15.23
CA PHE A 222 -20.68 -7.77 -13.94
C PHE A 222 -21.90 -7.37 -13.09
N HIS A 223 -23.12 -7.68 -13.55
CA HIS A 223 -24.36 -7.24 -12.92
C HIS A 223 -24.70 -7.98 -11.61
N GLN A 224 -24.18 -9.19 -11.45
CA GLN A 224 -24.45 -10.04 -10.29
C GLN A 224 -23.26 -10.93 -9.97
N ILE A 225 -23.14 -11.33 -8.71
CA ILE A 225 -22.21 -12.37 -8.28
C ILE A 225 -22.64 -13.71 -8.89
N ASP A 226 -21.66 -14.53 -9.25
CA ASP A 226 -21.85 -15.85 -9.84
C ASP A 226 -22.83 -16.68 -8.98
N PRO A 227 -23.96 -17.14 -9.54
CA PRO A 227 -24.87 -18.04 -8.84
C PRO A 227 -24.19 -19.29 -8.28
N LEU A 228 -23.12 -19.79 -8.90
CA LEU A 228 -22.33 -20.93 -8.42
C LEU A 228 -21.60 -20.63 -7.10
N LEU A 229 -21.37 -19.35 -6.79
CA LEU A 229 -20.77 -18.89 -5.54
C LEU A 229 -21.84 -18.50 -4.50
N GLY A 230 -23.13 -18.70 -4.80
CA GLY A 230 -24.27 -18.33 -3.96
C GLY A 230 -24.92 -16.98 -4.30
N GLY A 231 -24.42 -16.27 -5.33
CA GLY A 231 -25.00 -15.04 -5.85
C GLY A 231 -24.98 -13.84 -4.88
N ASN A 232 -25.71 -12.78 -5.25
CA ASN A 232 -25.72 -11.51 -4.50
C ASN A 232 -26.09 -11.71 -3.02
N LYS A 233 -27.00 -12.63 -2.72
CA LYS A 233 -27.43 -12.95 -1.35
C LYS A 233 -26.27 -13.44 -0.48
N ALA A 234 -25.42 -14.33 -1.02
CA ALA A 234 -24.27 -14.84 -0.27
C ALA A 234 -23.23 -13.74 -0.04
N PHE A 235 -23.02 -12.88 -1.04
CA PHE A 235 -22.07 -11.77 -0.93
C PHE A 235 -22.53 -10.70 0.07
N GLU A 236 -23.80 -10.33 0.07
CA GLU A 236 -24.39 -9.41 1.05
C GLU A 236 -24.24 -9.95 2.48
N GLU A 237 -24.53 -11.24 2.70
CA GLU A 237 -24.37 -11.85 4.02
C GLU A 237 -22.89 -11.96 4.42
N LEU A 238 -21.98 -12.23 3.47
CA LEU A 238 -20.53 -12.23 3.70
C LEU A 238 -20.04 -10.86 4.19
N ILE A 239 -20.41 -9.78 3.51
CA ILE A 239 -20.06 -8.42 3.92
C ILE A 239 -20.58 -8.15 5.33
N LYS A 240 -21.85 -8.46 5.60
CA LYS A 240 -22.48 -8.26 6.90
C LYS A 240 -21.76 -9.03 8.01
N GLN A 241 -21.44 -10.30 7.78
CA GLN A 241 -20.79 -11.18 8.76
C GLN A 241 -19.32 -10.81 8.99
N ALA A 242 -18.61 -10.38 7.94
CA ALA A 242 -17.26 -9.85 8.05
C ALA A 242 -17.23 -8.55 8.84
N HIS A 243 -18.14 -7.61 8.54
CA HIS A 243 -18.25 -6.33 9.24
C HIS A 243 -18.57 -6.51 10.73
N LYS A 244 -19.45 -7.45 11.09
CA LYS A 244 -19.73 -7.80 12.50
C LYS A 244 -18.47 -8.23 13.27
N ARG A 245 -17.46 -8.76 12.58
CA ARG A 245 -16.17 -9.20 13.14
C ARG A 245 -15.08 -8.12 13.07
N GLY A 246 -15.45 -6.90 12.65
CA GLY A 246 -14.52 -5.81 12.40
C GLY A 246 -13.59 -6.07 11.22
N MET A 247 -13.98 -6.94 10.29
CA MET A 247 -13.25 -7.23 9.06
C MET A 247 -13.79 -6.39 7.92
N LYS A 248 -12.99 -6.12 6.90
CA LYS A 248 -13.38 -5.50 5.63
C LYS A 248 -13.36 -6.53 4.51
N VAL A 249 -14.07 -6.25 3.43
CA VAL A 249 -14.10 -7.10 2.23
C VAL A 249 -13.73 -6.24 1.03
N ILE A 250 -12.78 -6.71 0.22
CA ILE A 250 -12.45 -6.17 -1.10
C ILE A 250 -12.71 -7.30 -2.12
N GLY A 251 -13.36 -6.95 -3.22
CA GLY A 251 -13.53 -7.84 -4.37
C GLY A 251 -12.59 -7.46 -5.51
N ASP A 252 -12.26 -8.44 -6.34
CA ASP A 252 -11.56 -8.22 -7.60
C ASP A 252 -12.55 -7.84 -8.71
N LEU A 253 -12.26 -6.76 -9.44
CA LEU A 253 -13.00 -6.31 -10.61
C LEU A 253 -12.04 -6.25 -11.80
N THR A 254 -12.20 -7.18 -12.73
CA THR A 254 -11.43 -7.23 -13.97
C THR A 254 -11.90 -6.15 -14.95
N SER A 255 -11.41 -4.91 -14.82
CA SER A 255 -11.84 -3.80 -15.68
C SER A 255 -11.07 -3.68 -17.01
N ASN A 256 -9.98 -4.44 -17.19
CA ASN A 256 -9.14 -4.36 -18.38
C ASN A 256 -9.69 -5.17 -19.56
N HIS A 257 -10.46 -6.23 -19.28
CA HIS A 257 -11.01 -7.15 -20.27
C HIS A 257 -12.23 -7.87 -19.70
N SER A 258 -13.03 -8.48 -20.57
CA SER A 258 -14.12 -9.41 -20.23
C SER A 258 -13.87 -10.80 -20.85
N GLY A 259 -14.73 -11.76 -20.54
CA GLY A 259 -14.75 -13.06 -21.23
C GLY A 259 -15.23 -12.94 -22.68
N ASP A 260 -14.94 -13.96 -23.50
CA ASP A 260 -15.44 -14.07 -24.88
C ASP A 260 -16.97 -14.27 -24.94
N GLN A 261 -17.57 -14.70 -23.83
CA GLN A 261 -19.02 -14.86 -23.65
C GLN A 261 -19.69 -13.63 -23.00
N HIS A 262 -19.06 -12.46 -23.01
CA HIS A 262 -19.62 -11.24 -22.43
C HIS A 262 -20.75 -10.66 -23.29
N GLU A 263 -21.83 -10.24 -22.65
CA GLU A 263 -23.06 -9.68 -23.25
C GLU A 263 -22.89 -8.30 -23.89
#